data_AF-A0AAD8B8K3-F1
#
_entry.id   AF-A0AAD8B8K3-F1
#
_cell.length_a   1.000
_cell.length_b   1.000
_cell.length_c   1.000
_cell.angle_alpha   90.00
_cell.angle_beta   90.00
_cell.angle_gamma   90.00
#
_symmetry.space_group_name_H-M   'P 1'
#
loop_
_entity.id
_entity.type
_entity.pdbx_description
1 polymer ?
#
loop_
_entity_poly.entity_id
_entity_poly.type
_entity_poly.pdbx_seq_one_letter_code
_entity_poly.pdbx_strand_id
1 'polypeptide(L)'
;MNNHNVSHENQDAASFQPTKWDMCALCQKNTKEKLQCPANARQTNQGSTYVTLAKNLTKFGECGALSPGILTRHESSKSPAMMKHAMDLVMQAVKFLNPGQIPVITADQPLFAIAKQIQWKCPEFYGENKITLLLGGLHIEMSFLKTVGTLLKDSGWVEALVNAKVATSGCAESFLNGSHVTRTRRAHRVVQTFL
;
A
#
# COMPACT_ATOMS: atom_id res chain seq x y z
N MET A 1 51.40 -20.45 17.94
CA MET A 1 50.64 -19.18 17.99
C MET A 1 50.62 -18.62 16.57
N ASN A 2 49.62 -19.03 15.77
CA ASN A 2 49.45 -18.55 14.40
C ASN A 2 48.13 -17.78 14.34
N ASN A 3 48.23 -16.45 14.24
CA ASN A 3 47.10 -15.57 13.95
C ASN A 3 46.74 -15.70 12.47
N HIS A 4 45.66 -16.41 12.17
CA HIS A 4 45.01 -16.31 10.87
C HIS A 4 44.06 -15.10 10.88
N ASN A 5 44.51 -13.99 10.31
CA ASN A 5 43.65 -12.90 9.87
C ASN A 5 42.85 -13.41 8.65
N VAL A 6 41.58 -13.74 8.86
CA VAL A 6 40.61 -13.98 7.79
C VAL A 6 39.93 -12.65 7.48
N SER A 7 40.33 -12.05 6.38
CA SER A 7 39.64 -10.92 5.75
C SER A 7 38.29 -11.40 5.23
N HIS A 8 37.21 -11.05 5.93
CA HIS A 8 35.85 -11.17 5.42
C HIS A 8 35.61 -10.05 4.39
N GLU A 9 35.85 -10.35 3.12
CA GLU A 9 35.32 -9.56 2.02
C GLU A 9 33.84 -9.93 1.81
N ASN A 10 32.96 -8.95 2.09
CA ASN A 10 31.54 -8.99 1.77
C ASN A 10 31.34 -8.89 0.25
N GLN A 11 31.00 -9.99 -0.40
CA GLN A 11 30.35 -10.06 -1.72
C GLN A 11 29.01 -10.76 -1.42
N ASP A 12 27.84 -10.12 -1.45
CA ASP A 12 27.16 -9.62 -2.63
C ASP A 12 26.19 -8.48 -2.28
N ALA A 13 26.61 -7.23 -2.50
CA ALA A 13 25.67 -6.12 -2.66
C ALA A 13 25.37 -6.01 -4.16
N ALA A 14 24.28 -6.62 -4.62
CA ALA A 14 23.76 -6.34 -5.96
C ALA A 14 23.48 -4.84 -6.05
N SER A 15 24.39 -4.11 -6.70
CA SER A 15 24.33 -2.66 -6.81
C SER A 15 22.99 -2.26 -7.44
N PHE A 16 22.12 -1.62 -6.66
CA PHE A 16 20.85 -1.10 -7.17
C PHE A 16 21.17 0.05 -8.12
N GLN A 17 21.20 -0.25 -9.43
CA GLN A 17 21.43 0.77 -10.43
C GLN A 17 20.18 1.67 -10.51
N PRO A 18 20.32 2.99 -10.44
CA PRO A 18 19.18 3.91 -10.50
C PRO A 18 18.39 3.69 -11.80
N THR A 19 17.09 3.39 -11.68
CA THR A 19 16.19 3.21 -12.83
C THR A 19 16.16 4.49 -13.66
N LYS A 20 16.53 4.37 -14.94
CA LYS A 20 16.48 5.47 -15.91
C LYS A 20 15.04 5.61 -16.41
N TRP A 21 14.32 6.58 -15.85
CA TRP A 21 12.87 6.80 -16.07
C TRP A 21 12.51 7.35 -17.46
N ASP A 22 13.51 7.72 -18.26
CA ASP A 22 13.41 8.01 -19.69
C ASP A 22 13.29 6.72 -20.55
N MET A 23 13.55 5.55 -19.96
CA MET A 23 13.43 4.23 -20.59
C MET A 23 12.37 3.37 -19.89
N CYS A 24 12.01 2.24 -20.52
CA CYS A 24 11.01 1.32 -19.97
C CYS A 24 11.41 0.81 -18.59
N ALA A 25 10.54 1.00 -17.58
CA ALA A 25 10.81 0.58 -16.20
C ALA A 25 11.01 -0.93 -16.01
N LEU A 26 10.51 -1.77 -16.93
CA LEU A 26 10.62 -3.22 -16.85
C LEU A 26 11.85 -3.79 -17.59
N CYS A 27 12.20 -3.21 -18.75
CA CYS A 27 13.24 -3.78 -19.62
C CYS A 27 14.37 -2.81 -19.98
N GLN A 28 14.35 -1.57 -19.48
CA GLN A 28 15.34 -0.51 -19.70
C GLN A 28 15.66 -0.25 -21.19
N LYS A 29 14.67 -0.41 -22.08
CA LYS A 29 14.74 -0.07 -23.50
C LYS A 29 13.98 1.22 -23.81
N ASN A 30 14.39 1.92 -24.87
CA ASN A 30 13.69 3.10 -25.36
C ASN A 30 12.28 2.75 -25.83
N THR A 31 11.31 3.54 -25.38
CA THR A 31 9.91 3.43 -25.80
C THR A 31 9.57 4.51 -26.83
N LYS A 32 8.52 4.26 -27.63
CA LYS A 32 8.01 5.23 -28.60
C LYS A 32 7.39 6.48 -27.95
N GLU A 33 6.93 6.35 -26.71
CA GLU A 33 6.37 7.45 -25.92
C GLU A 33 7.41 8.01 -24.95
N LYS A 34 7.36 9.32 -24.72
CA LYS A 34 8.25 10.01 -23.79
C LYS A 34 7.85 9.65 -22.36
N LEU A 35 8.61 8.76 -21.73
CA LEU A 35 8.39 8.36 -20.34
C LEU A 35 8.91 9.41 -19.38
N GLN A 36 8.20 9.56 -18.25
CA GLN A 36 8.60 10.43 -17.15
C GLN A 36 8.40 9.71 -15.83
N CYS A 37 9.21 10.06 -14.83
CA CYS A 37 9.05 9.55 -13.48
C CYS A 37 7.63 9.87 -12.96
N PRO A 38 6.91 8.88 -12.40
CA PRO A 38 5.56 9.09 -11.86
C PRO A 38 5.49 10.19 -10.79
N ALA A 39 6.58 10.42 -10.03
CA ALA A 39 6.67 11.47 -9.04
C ALA A 39 6.58 12.90 -9.63
N ASN A 40 6.92 13.06 -10.92
CA ASN A 40 6.93 14.34 -11.62
C ASN A 40 5.71 14.54 -12.55
N ALA A 41 4.84 13.53 -12.66
CA ALA A 41 3.66 13.62 -13.51
C ALA A 41 2.59 14.50 -12.84
N ARG A 42 2.31 15.68 -13.41
CA ARG A 42 1.14 16.47 -13.06
C ARG A 42 -0.11 15.70 -13.49
N GLN A 43 -0.83 15.11 -12.53
CA GLN A 43 -2.12 14.44 -12.80
C GLN A 43 -3.15 15.50 -13.19
N THR A 44 -3.37 15.69 -14.49
CA THR A 44 -4.34 16.68 -14.98
C THR A 44 -5.74 16.11 -15.19
N ASN A 45 -5.93 14.78 -15.24
CA ASN A 45 -7.24 14.19 -15.50
C ASN A 45 -7.44 12.87 -14.75
N GLN A 46 -8.31 12.90 -13.71
CA GLN A 46 -8.69 11.75 -12.86
C GLN A 46 -9.26 10.54 -13.63
N GLY A 47 -9.69 10.71 -14.89
CA GLY A 47 -10.24 9.64 -15.74
C GLY A 47 -9.25 8.96 -16.70
N SER A 48 -8.05 9.52 -16.90
CA SER A 48 -7.10 9.02 -17.92
C SER A 48 -6.36 7.74 -17.50
N THR A 49 -6.24 7.51 -16.20
CA THR A 49 -5.56 6.35 -15.61
C THR A 49 -6.30 5.05 -15.89
N TYR A 50 -7.63 5.02 -15.73
CA TYR A 50 -8.43 3.82 -16.03
C TYR A 50 -8.48 3.49 -17.52
N VAL A 51 -8.50 4.50 -18.39
CA VAL A 51 -8.43 4.30 -19.85
C VAL A 51 -7.07 3.72 -20.26
N THR A 52 -5.99 4.22 -19.67
CA THR A 52 -4.63 3.71 -19.93
C THR A 52 -4.46 2.29 -19.39
N LEU A 53 -4.98 2.02 -18.19
CA LEU A 53 -5.01 0.67 -17.62
C LEU A 53 -5.80 -0.29 -18.51
N ALA A 54 -7.00 0.08 -18.97
CA ALA A 54 -7.80 -0.74 -19.87
C ALA A 54 -7.06 -1.06 -21.18
N LYS A 55 -6.43 -0.05 -21.81
CA LYS A 55 -5.61 -0.25 -23.03
C LYS A 55 -4.41 -1.17 -22.78
N ASN A 56 -3.75 -1.02 -21.63
CA ASN A 56 -2.60 -1.85 -21.28
C ASN A 56 -3.04 -3.29 -21.01
N LEU A 57 -4.18 -3.50 -20.34
CA LEU A 57 -4.77 -4.83 -20.18
C LEU A 57 -5.11 -5.45 -21.54
N THR A 58 -5.67 -4.72 -22.50
CA THR A 58 -5.89 -5.29 -23.84
C THR A 58 -4.57 -5.74 -24.49
N LYS A 59 -3.52 -4.90 -24.44
CA LYS A 59 -2.19 -5.23 -25.00
C LYS A 59 -1.51 -6.42 -24.29
N PHE A 60 -1.62 -6.49 -22.97
CA PHE A 60 -1.09 -7.63 -22.22
C PHE A 60 -1.80 -8.93 -22.63
N GLY A 61 -3.09 -8.87 -22.99
CA GLY A 61 -3.89 -9.98 -23.48
C GLY A 61 -3.42 -10.45 -24.85
N GLU A 62 -3.18 -9.50 -25.75
CA GLU A 62 -2.62 -9.75 -27.09
C GLU A 62 -1.21 -10.36 -27.03
N CYS A 63 -0.41 -9.98 -26.04
CA CYS A 63 0.95 -10.54 -25.86
C CYS A 63 0.97 -11.86 -25.09
N GLY A 64 -0.17 -12.45 -24.73
CA GLY A 64 -0.24 -13.67 -23.91
C GLY A 64 0.38 -13.51 -22.51
N ALA A 65 0.70 -12.29 -22.10
CA ALA A 65 1.32 -11.94 -20.82
C ALA A 65 0.27 -11.69 -19.73
N LEU A 66 -1.01 -11.72 -20.11
CA LEU A 66 -2.14 -11.60 -19.20
C LEU A 66 -2.50 -12.98 -18.70
N SER A 67 -2.55 -13.14 -17.37
CA SER A 67 -3.11 -14.36 -16.81
C SER A 67 -4.55 -14.52 -17.32
N PRO A 68 -5.02 -15.72 -17.67
CA PRO A 68 -6.36 -15.94 -18.25
C PRO A 68 -7.55 -15.46 -17.41
N GLY A 69 -7.33 -14.81 -16.25
CA GLY A 69 -8.38 -14.42 -15.29
C GLY A 69 -8.53 -12.92 -15.00
N ILE A 70 -7.66 -12.03 -15.49
CA ILE A 70 -7.73 -10.60 -15.12
C ILE A 70 -8.83 -9.82 -15.86
N LEU A 71 -9.21 -10.22 -17.08
CA LEU A 71 -10.19 -9.47 -17.89
C LEU A 71 -11.64 -9.98 -17.79
N THR A 72 -11.88 -11.14 -17.18
CA THR A 72 -13.18 -11.85 -17.31
C THR A 72 -14.03 -11.90 -16.05
N ARG A 73 -13.65 -11.26 -14.95
CA ARG A 73 -14.40 -11.41 -13.68
C ARG A 73 -15.20 -10.16 -13.33
N HIS A 74 -16.51 -10.21 -13.62
CA HIS A 74 -17.54 -9.28 -13.12
C HIS A 74 -17.86 -9.45 -11.61
N GLU A 75 -16.96 -10.05 -10.83
CA GLU A 75 -17.17 -10.23 -9.40
C GLU A 75 -16.65 -9.01 -8.63
N SER A 76 -17.38 -8.64 -7.58
CA SER A 76 -16.93 -7.62 -6.64
C SER A 76 -15.53 -7.95 -6.12
N SER A 77 -14.66 -6.95 -6.01
CA SER A 77 -13.33 -7.12 -5.39
C SER A 77 -13.39 -7.64 -3.95
N LYS A 78 -14.57 -7.54 -3.31
CA LYS A 78 -14.88 -8.07 -1.99
C LYS A 78 -15.33 -9.54 -2.00
N SER A 79 -15.31 -10.23 -3.15
CA SER A 79 -15.63 -11.66 -3.19
C SER A 79 -14.45 -12.47 -2.63
N PRO A 80 -14.70 -13.51 -1.80
CA PRO A 80 -13.62 -14.39 -1.33
C PRO A 80 -12.86 -15.07 -2.47
N ALA A 81 -13.54 -15.40 -3.57
CA ALA A 81 -12.92 -16.01 -4.75
C ALA A 81 -11.95 -15.05 -5.47
N MET A 82 -12.32 -13.76 -5.59
CA MET A 82 -11.44 -12.73 -6.14
C MET A 82 -10.23 -12.49 -5.24
N MET A 83 -10.46 -12.39 -3.92
CA MET A 83 -9.37 -12.19 -2.97
C MET A 83 -8.39 -13.36 -2.97
N LYS A 84 -8.89 -14.60 -3.01
CA LYS A 84 -8.04 -15.80 -3.14
C LYS A 84 -7.20 -15.75 -4.42
N HIS A 85 -7.82 -15.44 -5.55
CA HIS A 85 -7.11 -15.32 -6.82
C HIS A 85 -6.04 -14.22 -6.79
N ALA A 86 -6.34 -13.07 -6.20
CA ALA A 86 -5.37 -11.99 -6.04
C ALA A 86 -4.19 -12.43 -5.15
N MET A 87 -4.43 -13.18 -4.07
CA MET A 87 -3.36 -13.76 -3.25
C MET A 87 -2.48 -14.71 -4.07
N ASP A 88 -3.06 -15.60 -4.88
CA ASP A 88 -2.32 -16.53 -5.73
C ASP A 88 -1.45 -15.79 -6.76
N LEU A 89 -1.97 -14.73 -7.38
CA LEU A 89 -1.22 -13.92 -8.35
C LEU A 89 -0.02 -13.22 -7.69
N VAL A 90 -0.20 -12.65 -6.49
CA VAL A 90 0.91 -12.01 -5.76
C VAL A 90 1.97 -13.05 -5.38
N MET A 91 1.56 -14.22 -4.89
CA MET A 91 2.49 -15.30 -4.57
C MET A 91 3.29 -15.76 -5.80
N GLN A 92 2.63 -15.92 -6.96
CA GLN A 92 3.29 -16.27 -8.21
C GLN A 92 4.26 -15.17 -8.68
N ALA A 93 3.84 -13.91 -8.61
CA ALA A 93 4.68 -12.78 -9.00
C ALA A 93 5.92 -12.65 -8.11
N VAL A 94 5.77 -12.78 -6.79
CA VAL A 94 6.91 -12.74 -5.86
C VAL A 94 7.82 -13.94 -6.06
N LYS A 95 7.27 -15.15 -6.26
CA LYS A 95 8.08 -16.34 -6.56
C LYS A 95 8.91 -16.18 -7.84
N PHE A 96 8.36 -15.49 -8.84
CA PHE A 96 9.04 -15.23 -10.10
C PHE A 96 10.10 -14.12 -9.98
N LEU A 97 9.75 -12.99 -9.33
CA LEU A 97 10.62 -11.82 -9.24
C LEU A 97 11.69 -11.93 -8.15
N ASN A 98 11.34 -12.52 -7.00
CA ASN A 98 12.17 -12.62 -5.80
C ASN A 98 12.02 -14.00 -5.14
N PRO A 99 12.65 -15.06 -5.70
CA PRO A 99 12.58 -16.40 -5.14
C PRO A 99 13.05 -16.45 -3.69
N GLY A 100 12.28 -17.09 -2.80
CA GLY A 100 12.60 -17.21 -1.38
C GLY A 100 12.08 -16.08 -0.49
N GLN A 101 11.59 -14.97 -1.06
CA GLN A 101 10.94 -13.92 -0.28
C GLN A 101 9.49 -14.29 0.06
N ILE A 102 9.09 -14.06 1.32
CA ILE A 102 7.68 -14.18 1.72
C ILE A 102 6.89 -13.00 1.13
N PRO A 103 5.85 -13.26 0.33
CA PRO A 103 5.00 -12.21 -0.22
C PRO A 103 4.29 -11.42 0.88
N VAL A 104 4.21 -10.10 0.70
CA VAL A 104 3.49 -9.19 1.60
C VAL A 104 2.38 -8.50 0.82
N ILE A 105 1.14 -8.59 1.32
CA ILE A 105 -0.02 -7.88 0.75
C ILE A 105 -0.51 -6.86 1.77
N THR A 106 -0.56 -5.60 1.36
CA THR A 106 -1.28 -4.55 2.09
C THR A 106 -2.67 -4.37 1.50
N ALA A 107 -3.71 -4.43 2.32
CA ALA A 107 -5.09 -4.32 1.84
C ALA A 107 -5.91 -3.34 2.69
N ASP A 108 -6.91 -2.71 2.06
CA ASP A 108 -7.89 -1.89 2.76
C ASP A 108 -8.70 -2.73 3.76
N GLN A 109 -9.30 -2.08 4.76
CA GLN A 109 -9.99 -2.75 5.87
C GLN A 109 -10.94 -3.89 5.46
N PRO A 110 -11.89 -3.72 4.50
CA PRO A 110 -12.79 -4.82 4.14
C PRO A 110 -12.07 -5.97 3.42
N LEU A 111 -11.07 -5.67 2.60
CA LEU A 111 -10.30 -6.67 1.85
C LEU A 111 -9.36 -7.44 2.78
N PHE A 112 -8.74 -6.75 3.73
CA PHE A 112 -7.92 -7.35 4.77
C PHE A 112 -8.70 -8.37 5.60
N ALA A 113 -9.93 -8.03 6.00
CA ALA A 113 -10.79 -8.93 6.76
C ALA A 113 -11.08 -10.23 5.97
N ILE A 114 -11.43 -10.12 4.68
CA ILE A 114 -11.68 -11.27 3.82
C ILE A 114 -10.41 -12.10 3.61
N ALA A 115 -9.27 -11.44 3.35
CA ALA A 115 -8.00 -12.11 3.15
C ALA A 115 -7.55 -12.88 4.42
N LYS A 116 -7.70 -12.29 5.62
CA LYS A 116 -7.43 -13.00 6.88
C LYS A 116 -8.37 -14.18 7.09
N GLN A 117 -9.65 -14.06 6.75
CA GLN A 117 -10.58 -15.20 6.81
C GLN A 117 -10.15 -16.34 5.90
N ILE A 118 -9.67 -16.05 4.68
CA ILE A 118 -9.14 -17.05 3.75
C ILE A 118 -7.86 -17.68 4.32
N GLN A 119 -6.95 -16.86 4.85
CA GLN A 119 -5.72 -17.31 5.48
C GLN A 119 -5.99 -18.26 6.67
N TRP A 120 -6.98 -17.96 7.51
CA TRP A 120 -7.36 -18.83 8.63
C TRP A 120 -8.06 -20.12 8.20
N LYS A 121 -8.85 -20.08 7.13
CA LYS A 121 -9.53 -21.27 6.59
C LYS A 121 -8.57 -22.22 5.86
N CYS A 122 -7.52 -21.68 5.25
CA CYS A 122 -6.58 -22.44 4.44
C CYS A 122 -5.12 -22.19 4.86
N PRO A 123 -4.73 -22.52 6.11
CA PRO A 123 -3.38 -22.27 6.62
C PRO A 123 -2.33 -23.09 5.88
N GLU A 124 -2.71 -24.24 5.30
CA GLU A 124 -1.85 -25.05 4.46
C GLU A 124 -1.34 -24.25 3.25
N PHE A 125 -2.17 -23.43 2.60
CA PHE A 125 -1.78 -22.71 1.38
C PHE A 125 -1.33 -21.28 1.67
N TYR A 126 -1.97 -20.63 2.64
CA TYR A 126 -1.81 -19.20 2.93
C TYR A 126 -1.35 -18.92 4.37
N GLY A 127 -0.70 -19.87 5.04
CA GLY A 127 -0.16 -19.68 6.38
C GLY A 127 0.73 -18.44 6.49
N GLU A 128 0.92 -17.93 7.71
CA GLU A 128 1.66 -16.68 7.94
C GLU A 128 3.14 -16.79 7.52
N ASN A 129 3.67 -18.01 7.46
CA ASN A 129 4.99 -18.33 6.91
C ASN A 129 5.04 -18.38 5.38
N LYS A 130 3.88 -18.37 4.70
CA LYS A 130 3.74 -18.42 3.24
C LYS A 130 3.32 -17.09 2.64
N ILE A 131 2.54 -16.29 3.37
CA ILE A 131 2.09 -14.97 2.95
C ILE A 131 1.78 -14.09 4.17
N THR A 132 2.28 -12.86 4.16
CA THR A 132 2.00 -11.87 5.21
C THR A 132 0.95 -10.88 4.73
N LEU A 133 -0.17 -10.82 5.44
CA LEU A 133 -1.23 -9.85 5.19
C LEU A 133 -1.10 -8.69 6.18
N LEU A 134 -1.09 -7.47 5.67
CA LEU A 134 -1.02 -6.24 6.45
C LEU A 134 -2.23 -5.35 6.16
N LEU A 135 -2.78 -4.73 7.21
CA LEU A 135 -3.77 -3.68 7.04
C LEU A 135 -3.08 -2.47 6.41
N GLY A 136 -3.74 -1.82 5.44
CA GLY A 136 -3.19 -0.63 4.79
C GLY A 136 -2.84 0.45 5.81
N GLY A 137 -1.66 1.08 5.67
CA GLY A 137 -1.14 2.05 6.65
C GLY A 137 -2.10 3.20 6.95
N LEU A 138 -2.86 3.65 5.94
CA LEU A 138 -3.92 4.64 6.12
C LEU A 138 -4.99 4.16 7.10
N HIS A 139 -5.45 2.91 6.96
CA HIS A 139 -6.48 2.34 7.82
C HIS A 139 -5.98 2.06 9.23
N ILE A 140 -4.70 1.69 9.40
CA ILE A 140 -4.06 1.58 10.72
C ILE A 140 -4.11 2.95 11.42
N GLU A 141 -3.71 4.01 10.73
CA GLU A 141 -3.72 5.36 11.28
C GLU A 141 -5.14 5.83 11.59
N MET A 142 -6.10 5.60 10.70
CA MET A 142 -7.51 5.90 10.96
C MET A 142 -8.02 5.18 12.21
N SER A 143 -7.60 3.93 12.43
CA SER A 143 -8.01 3.14 13.59
C SER A 143 -7.41 3.71 14.87
N PHE A 144 -6.11 4.06 14.85
CA PHE A 144 -5.44 4.73 15.96
C PHE A 144 -6.10 6.08 16.30
N LEU A 145 -6.34 6.94 15.30
CA LEU A 145 -6.95 8.25 15.50
C LEU A 145 -8.37 8.16 16.06
N LYS A 146 -9.14 7.13 15.66
CA LYS A 146 -10.46 6.86 16.25
C LYS A 146 -10.35 6.46 17.71
N THR A 147 -9.40 5.60 18.07
CA THR A 147 -9.17 5.23 19.47
C THR A 147 -8.80 6.45 20.32
N VAL A 148 -7.88 7.29 19.82
CA VAL A 148 -7.52 8.55 20.47
C VAL A 148 -8.72 9.48 20.59
N GLY A 149 -9.53 9.60 19.54
CA GLY A 149 -10.75 10.39 19.55
C GLY A 149 -11.77 9.92 20.60
N THR A 150 -11.94 8.60 20.77
CA THR A 150 -12.78 8.04 21.85
C THR A 150 -12.25 8.40 23.24
N LEU A 151 -10.93 8.39 23.43
CA LEU A 151 -10.31 8.77 24.72
C LEU A 151 -10.44 10.26 25.01
N LEU A 152 -10.36 11.11 23.98
CA LEU A 152 -10.47 12.56 24.10
C LEU A 152 -11.92 13.06 24.13
N LYS A 153 -12.88 12.17 23.88
CA LYS A 153 -14.29 12.53 23.96
C LYS A 153 -14.61 13.03 25.36
N ASP A 154 -15.32 14.16 25.42
CA ASP A 154 -15.74 14.82 26.68
C ASP A 154 -14.57 15.27 27.59
N SER A 155 -13.33 15.30 27.09
CA SER A 155 -12.14 15.72 27.85
C SER A 155 -11.88 17.24 27.86
N GLY A 156 -12.73 18.02 27.20
CA GLY A 156 -12.46 19.44 26.92
C GLY A 156 -11.59 19.67 25.67
N TRP A 157 -11.26 18.61 24.92
CA TRP A 157 -10.40 18.68 23.73
C TRP A 157 -10.94 19.64 22.66
N VAL A 158 -12.24 19.61 22.40
CA VAL A 158 -12.87 20.46 21.38
C VAL A 158 -12.75 21.93 21.79
N GLU A 159 -13.08 22.23 23.05
CA GLU A 159 -12.99 23.56 23.65
C GLU A 159 -11.56 24.07 23.64
N ALA A 160 -10.58 23.23 23.98
CA ALA A 160 -9.17 23.59 23.95
C ALA A 160 -8.71 23.99 22.54
N LEU A 161 -9.07 23.21 21.51
CA LEU A 161 -8.73 23.52 20.12
C LEU A 161 -9.41 24.79 19.60
N VAL A 162 -10.66 25.02 20.00
CA VAL A 162 -11.43 26.23 19.64
C VAL A 162 -10.83 27.47 20.31
N ASN A 163 -10.56 27.40 21.61
CA ASN A 163 -9.98 28.50 22.38
C ASN A 163 -8.57 28.85 21.89
N ALA A 164 -7.77 27.85 21.52
CA ALA A 164 -6.45 28.04 20.92
C ALA A 164 -6.50 28.50 19.45
N LYS A 165 -7.69 28.71 18.87
CA LYS A 165 -7.91 29.10 17.47
C LYS A 165 -7.27 28.13 16.46
N VAL A 166 -7.13 26.86 16.84
CA VAL A 166 -6.57 25.80 15.97
C VAL A 166 -7.61 25.29 14.97
N ALA A 167 -8.88 25.22 15.38
CA ALA A 167 -10.00 24.79 14.55
C ALA A 167 -11.32 25.42 15.02
N THR A 168 -12.32 25.48 14.13
CA THR A 168 -13.71 25.79 14.52
C THR A 168 -14.34 24.58 15.23
N SER A 169 -15.41 24.79 16.01
CA SER A 169 -16.06 23.73 16.81
C SER A 169 -16.41 22.49 15.97
N GLY A 170 -17.13 22.67 14.87
CA GLY A 170 -17.50 21.55 13.98
C GLY A 170 -16.30 20.86 13.33
N CYS A 171 -15.19 21.56 13.12
CA CYS A 171 -13.96 20.93 12.61
C CYS A 171 -13.22 20.16 13.72
N ALA A 172 -13.17 20.70 14.94
CA ALA A 172 -12.55 20.06 16.09
C ALA A 172 -13.30 18.78 16.49
N GLU A 173 -14.64 18.79 16.46
CA GLU A 173 -15.46 17.59 16.66
C GLU A 173 -15.16 16.50 15.61
N SER A 174 -14.95 16.90 14.36
CA SER A 174 -14.63 15.95 13.29
C SER A 174 -13.32 15.20 13.53
N PHE A 175 -12.40 15.75 14.34
CA PHE A 175 -11.12 15.11 14.65
C PHE A 175 -11.29 13.88 15.54
N LEU A 176 -12.33 13.85 16.39
CA LEU A 176 -12.63 12.71 17.25
C LEU A 176 -13.03 11.46 16.44
N ASN A 177 -13.58 11.66 15.24
CA ASN A 177 -14.06 10.55 14.40
C ASN A 177 -12.96 9.92 13.52
N GLY A 178 -11.75 10.51 13.48
CA GLY A 178 -10.62 10.02 12.67
C GLY A 178 -10.89 9.95 11.16
N SER A 179 -11.97 10.57 10.67
CA SER A 179 -12.39 10.53 9.25
C SER A 179 -11.52 11.44 8.37
N HIS A 180 -11.01 12.54 8.93
CA HIS A 180 -10.12 13.49 8.25
C HIS A 180 -8.68 13.34 8.72
N VAL A 181 -8.06 12.18 8.43
CA VAL A 181 -6.73 11.78 8.89
C VAL A 181 -5.70 12.91 8.85
N THR A 182 -5.54 13.60 7.72
CA THR A 182 -4.56 14.68 7.58
C THR A 182 -4.82 15.86 8.51
N ARG A 183 -6.08 16.25 8.70
CA ARG A 183 -6.46 17.36 9.58
C ARG A 183 -6.34 16.97 11.04
N THR A 184 -6.82 15.78 11.41
CA THR A 184 -6.67 15.22 12.76
C THR A 184 -5.19 15.10 13.15
N ARG A 185 -4.34 14.57 12.26
CA ARG A 185 -2.89 14.49 12.46
C ARG A 185 -2.27 15.88 12.67
N ARG A 186 -2.66 16.87 11.88
CA ARG A 186 -2.19 18.25 12.05
C ARG A 186 -2.59 18.79 13.43
N ALA A 187 -3.83 18.58 13.87
CA ALA A 187 -4.29 19.04 15.17
C ALA A 187 -3.46 18.44 16.31
N HIS A 188 -3.21 17.12 16.29
CA HIS A 188 -2.34 16.48 17.28
C HIS A 188 -0.91 17.01 17.27
N ARG A 189 -0.32 17.24 16.09
CA ARG A 189 1.03 17.83 15.97
C ARG A 189 1.10 19.25 16.54
N VAL A 190 0.09 20.06 16.26
CA VAL A 190 0.01 21.42 16.79
C VAL A 190 -0.05 21.39 18.31
N VAL A 191 -0.91 20.56 18.91
CA VAL A 191 -1.00 20.43 20.37
C VAL A 191 0.29 19.90 20.98
N GLN A 192 0.95 18.91 20.36
CA GLN A 192 2.26 18.42 20.82
C GLN A 192 3.34 19.51 20.83
N THR A 193 3.22 20.54 19.98
CA THR A 193 4.19 21.64 19.94
C THR A 193 3.99 22.62 21.11
N PHE A 194 2.80 22.64 21.72
CA PHE A 194 2.45 23.54 22.82
C PHE A 194 2.58 22.89 24.22
N LEU A 195 2.90 21.58 24.28
CA LEU A 195 3.19 20.83 25.50
C LEU A 195 4.70 20.61 25.62
#